data_AF-A0A090YYK4-F1
#
_entry.id   AF-A0A090YYK4-F1
#
_cell.length_a   1.000
_cell.length_b   1.000
_cell.length_c   1.000
_cell.angle_alpha   90.00
_cell.angle_beta   90.00
_cell.angle_gamma   90.00
#
_symmetry.space_group_name_H-M   'P 1'
#
loop_
_entity.id
_entity.type
_entity.pdbx_description
1 polymer ?
#
loop_
_entity_poly.entity_id
_entity_poly.type
_entity_poly.pdbx_seq_one_letter_code
_entity_poly.pdbx_strand_id
1 'polypeptide(L)'
;MNVKKKGIHQLVASEEEMMKLISAELKNTDHEELVIMSGHFMLFFNEETNNLTPGIIEEQKTDVMKERISRRVGIFPLYTWNMGIQLGEQFYEQFKDIKFLLLINDWQYVPSTNANVSDLRKEFYERYTEIPEAYMTSLEQSKYFNHESILSSRKNSIFFPETWLKYRFQKSASKLVKEGKLEKRMLNDRENQSEVSFVDEDGNYKTLISCGVTGCAGEITEMIAEVHKAGYRSLLLFAPGECYQPVRTGIEIALNLYNLTGMKVIVADPGGSGEMSKEEIYEKTVNFSVYSS
;
A
#
# COMPACT_ATOMS: atom_id res chain seq x y z
N MET A 1 9.38 -22.73 13.94
CA MET A 1 8.11 -23.36 13.50
C MET A 1 7.62 -22.53 12.33
N ASN A 2 7.75 -23.05 11.11
CA ASN A 2 7.37 -22.33 9.90
C ASN A 2 5.85 -22.31 9.75
N VAL A 3 5.32 -21.15 9.44
CA VAL A 3 3.91 -20.91 9.14
C VAL A 3 3.55 -21.74 7.90
N LYS A 4 2.66 -22.73 8.05
CA LYS A 4 2.11 -23.44 6.89
C LYS A 4 1.23 -22.48 6.09
N LYS A 5 1.63 -22.19 4.85
CA LYS A 5 0.88 -21.46 3.81
C LYS A 5 -0.60 -21.92 3.79
N LYS A 6 -1.50 -21.05 4.24
CA LYS A 6 -2.92 -21.08 3.84
C LYS A 6 -3.21 -19.81 3.03
N GLY A 7 -2.45 -19.64 1.96
CA GLY A 7 -2.68 -18.58 0.99
C GLY A 7 -3.86 -18.95 0.10
N ILE A 8 -5.02 -18.33 0.29
CA ILE A 8 -6.11 -18.42 -0.68
C ILE A 8 -5.78 -17.42 -1.78
N HIS A 9 -5.84 -17.84 -3.04
CA HIS A 9 -5.73 -16.96 -4.19
C HIS A 9 -6.81 -17.33 -5.20
N GLN A 10 -7.47 -16.32 -5.75
CA GLN A 10 -8.49 -16.48 -6.78
C GLN A 10 -8.56 -15.25 -7.67
N LEU A 11 -9.01 -15.47 -8.90
CA LEU A 11 -9.35 -14.41 -9.84
C LEU A 11 -10.83 -14.08 -9.69
N VAL A 12 -11.15 -12.79 -9.78
CA VAL A 12 -12.47 -12.22 -9.54
C VAL A 12 -12.91 -11.44 -10.78
N ALA A 13 -14.15 -11.61 -11.20
CA ALA A 13 -14.65 -11.03 -12.45
C ALA A 13 -15.70 -9.91 -12.25
N SER A 14 -16.01 -9.54 -10.99
CA SER A 14 -16.90 -8.42 -10.69
C SER A 14 -16.65 -7.79 -9.31
N GLU A 15 -17.09 -6.54 -9.14
CA GLU A 15 -17.05 -5.85 -7.85
C GLU A 15 -17.87 -6.58 -6.78
N GLU A 16 -19.06 -7.07 -7.15
CA GLU A 16 -19.93 -7.81 -6.23
C GLU A 16 -19.23 -9.06 -5.68
N GLU A 17 -18.55 -9.80 -6.56
CA GLU A 17 -17.77 -10.96 -6.17
C GLU A 17 -16.61 -10.56 -5.26
N MET A 18 -15.87 -9.50 -5.59
CA MET A 18 -14.78 -8.98 -4.74
C MET A 18 -15.28 -8.63 -3.34
N MET A 19 -16.35 -7.85 -3.25
CA MET A 19 -16.95 -7.41 -2.00
C MET A 19 -17.47 -8.57 -1.17
N LYS A 20 -18.04 -9.60 -1.82
CA LYS A 20 -18.50 -10.83 -1.17
C LYS A 20 -17.35 -11.60 -0.55
N LEU A 21 -16.22 -11.73 -1.24
CA LEU A 21 -15.03 -12.44 -0.76
C LEU A 21 -14.37 -11.72 0.41
N ILE A 22 -14.16 -10.40 0.27
CA ILE A 22 -13.66 -9.57 1.37
C ILE A 22 -14.59 -9.71 2.58
N SER A 23 -15.90 -9.57 2.37
CA SER A 23 -16.88 -9.70 3.45
C SER A 23 -16.86 -11.07 4.11
N ALA A 24 -16.68 -12.15 3.37
CA ALA A 24 -16.58 -13.50 3.93
C ALA A 24 -15.34 -13.62 4.84
N GLU A 25 -14.20 -13.08 4.42
CA GLU A 25 -12.97 -13.10 5.21
C GLU A 25 -13.02 -12.20 6.45
N LEU A 26 -13.69 -11.05 6.35
CA LEU A 26 -13.91 -10.15 7.47
C LEU A 26 -14.93 -10.71 8.47
N LYS A 27 -15.99 -11.40 8.03
CA LYS A 27 -16.95 -12.08 8.94
C LYS A 27 -16.32 -13.24 9.70
N ASN A 28 -15.42 -13.98 9.06
CA ASN A 28 -14.79 -15.18 9.60
C ASN A 28 -13.43 -14.87 10.25
N THR A 29 -13.33 -13.77 11.00
CA THR A 29 -12.10 -13.39 11.71
C THR A 29 -12.37 -13.26 13.20
N ASP A 30 -11.42 -13.72 14.02
CA ASP A 30 -11.47 -13.57 15.49
C ASP A 30 -10.77 -12.29 15.96
N HIS A 31 -10.21 -11.51 15.03
CA HIS A 31 -9.58 -10.22 15.33
C HIS A 31 -10.64 -9.17 15.68
N GLU A 32 -10.37 -8.37 16.70
CA GLU A 32 -11.28 -7.32 17.16
C GLU A 32 -11.01 -5.98 16.47
N GLU A 33 -9.91 -5.87 15.72
CA GLU A 33 -9.46 -4.65 15.10
C GLU A 33 -9.13 -4.84 13.61
N LEU A 34 -9.41 -3.82 12.81
CA LEU A 34 -9.22 -3.84 11.36
C LEU A 34 -8.52 -2.57 10.89
N VAL A 35 -7.49 -2.73 10.07
CA VAL A 35 -6.93 -1.64 9.26
C VAL A 35 -7.33 -1.85 7.81
N ILE A 36 -7.83 -0.81 7.17
CA ILE A 36 -8.15 -0.78 5.74
C ILE A 36 -7.16 0.17 5.07
N MET A 37 -6.23 -0.36 4.30
CA MET A 37 -5.41 0.42 3.38
C MET A 37 -6.22 0.63 2.10
N SER A 38 -6.66 1.87 1.90
CA SER A 38 -7.47 2.32 0.78
C SER A 38 -7.03 3.71 0.35
N GLY A 39 -7.42 4.13 -0.86
CA GLY A 39 -7.12 5.47 -1.33
C GLY A 39 -5.65 5.73 -1.59
N HIS A 40 -4.85 4.68 -1.84
CA HIS A 40 -3.45 4.85 -2.19
C HIS A 40 -3.30 5.75 -3.42
N PHE A 41 -2.46 6.78 -3.32
CA PHE A 41 -2.23 7.74 -4.40
C PHE A 41 -0.75 8.08 -4.52
N MET A 42 -0.40 8.64 -5.67
CA MET A 42 0.96 9.02 -6.01
C MET A 42 1.09 10.54 -6.06
N LEU A 43 2.27 11.08 -5.76
CA LEU A 43 2.53 12.51 -5.97
C LEU A 43 2.88 12.80 -7.42
N PHE A 44 2.24 13.81 -7.99
CA PHE A 44 2.54 14.33 -9.32
C PHE A 44 3.12 15.73 -9.22
N PHE A 45 4.15 15.99 -10.02
CA PHE A 45 4.64 17.35 -10.21
C PHE A 45 3.74 18.13 -11.16
N ASN A 46 3.15 19.21 -10.63
CA ASN A 46 2.40 20.19 -11.39
C ASN A 46 3.36 21.33 -11.79
N GLU A 47 3.70 21.40 -13.07
CA GLU A 47 4.63 22.39 -13.64
C GLU A 47 4.08 23.81 -13.57
N GLU A 48 2.77 24.00 -13.70
CA GLU A 48 2.12 25.32 -13.70
C GLU A 48 2.23 25.99 -12.32
N THR A 49 2.12 25.19 -11.26
CA THR A 49 2.21 25.67 -9.88
C THR A 49 3.58 25.42 -9.25
N ASN A 50 4.49 24.76 -9.97
CA ASN A 50 5.81 24.32 -9.50
C ASN A 50 5.74 23.60 -8.13
N ASN A 51 4.77 22.69 -7.97
CA ASN A 51 4.49 22.02 -6.70
C ASN A 51 4.11 20.55 -6.91
N LEU A 52 4.20 19.75 -5.84
CA LEU A 52 3.61 18.41 -5.84
C LEU A 52 2.13 18.48 -5.46
N THR A 53 1.31 17.67 -6.13
CA THR A 53 -0.12 17.54 -5.90
C THR A 53 -0.51 16.06 -5.78
N PRO A 54 -1.55 15.69 -5.02
CA PRO A 54 -2.07 14.32 -4.99
C PRO A 54 -2.49 13.85 -6.37
N GLY A 55 -2.15 12.62 -6.73
CA GLY A 55 -2.55 11.95 -7.97
C GLY A 55 -3.97 11.42 -7.90
N ILE A 56 -4.93 12.29 -7.61
CA ILE A 56 -6.36 12.00 -7.48
C ILE A 56 -7.07 12.91 -8.46
N ILE A 57 -7.90 12.36 -9.37
CA ILE A 57 -8.50 13.11 -10.48
C ILE A 57 -9.38 14.25 -9.94
N GLU A 58 -10.15 13.95 -8.91
CA GLU A 58 -11.14 14.83 -8.28
C GLU A 58 -10.50 16.01 -7.55
N GLU A 59 -9.22 15.91 -7.19
CA GLU A 59 -8.44 16.99 -6.54
C GLU A 59 -7.85 17.99 -7.55
N GLN A 60 -7.89 17.68 -8.86
CA GLN A 60 -7.21 18.50 -9.85
C GLN A 60 -8.08 19.62 -10.38
N LYS A 61 -7.48 20.81 -10.50
CA LYS A 61 -8.15 22.02 -11.02
C LYS A 61 -8.03 22.19 -12.53
N THR A 62 -7.03 21.58 -13.16
CA THR A 62 -6.74 21.77 -14.59
C THR A 62 -6.91 20.47 -15.37
N ASP A 63 -7.42 20.58 -16.60
CA ASP A 63 -7.68 19.42 -17.46
C ASP A 63 -6.39 18.68 -17.83
N VAL A 64 -5.27 19.40 -17.94
CA VAL A 64 -3.94 18.82 -18.18
C VAL A 64 -3.55 17.85 -17.06
N MET A 65 -3.71 18.27 -15.79
CA MET A 65 -3.39 17.41 -14.65
C MET A 65 -4.39 16.25 -14.53
N LYS A 66 -5.69 16.51 -14.76
CA LYS A 66 -6.71 15.46 -14.78
C LYS A 66 -6.34 14.38 -15.80
N GLU A 67 -6.08 14.76 -17.05
CA GLU A 67 -5.74 13.81 -18.11
C GLU A 67 -4.45 13.03 -17.79
N ARG A 68 -3.42 13.71 -17.27
CA ARG A 68 -2.16 13.06 -16.89
C ARG A 68 -2.36 12.03 -15.79
N ILE A 69 -3.16 12.34 -14.78
CA ILE A 69 -3.45 11.45 -13.65
C ILE A 69 -4.36 10.31 -14.09
N SER A 70 -5.43 10.60 -14.85
CA SER A 70 -6.35 9.61 -15.40
C SER A 70 -5.62 8.51 -16.18
N ARG A 71 -4.68 8.88 -17.06
CA ARG A 71 -3.90 7.90 -17.85
C ARG A 71 -2.98 7.00 -17.03
N ARG A 72 -2.66 7.38 -15.79
CA ARG A 72 -1.67 6.66 -14.96
C ARG A 72 -2.32 5.89 -13.83
N VAL A 73 -3.29 6.50 -13.16
CA VAL A 73 -3.87 5.99 -11.91
C VAL A 73 -5.35 5.69 -12.09
N GLY A 74 -6.04 6.40 -12.98
CA GLY A 74 -7.46 6.20 -13.23
C GLY A 74 -8.31 6.53 -11.99
N ILE A 75 -9.44 5.83 -11.84
CA ILE A 75 -10.36 6.04 -10.71
C ILE A 75 -9.88 5.42 -9.38
N PHE A 76 -8.81 4.63 -9.41
CA PHE A 76 -8.38 3.80 -8.29
C PHE A 76 -8.31 4.50 -6.92
N PRO A 77 -7.76 5.71 -6.76
CA PRO A 77 -7.59 6.30 -5.45
C PRO A 77 -8.96 6.58 -4.79
N LEU A 78 -9.83 7.37 -5.42
CA LEU A 78 -11.15 7.65 -4.85
C LEU A 78 -12.04 6.40 -4.81
N TYR A 79 -11.95 5.53 -5.82
CA TYR A 79 -12.74 4.31 -5.88
C TYR A 79 -12.45 3.38 -4.70
N THR A 80 -11.18 3.10 -4.43
CA THR A 80 -10.78 2.24 -3.32
C THR A 80 -11.01 2.89 -1.96
N TRP A 81 -10.86 4.22 -1.86
CA TRP A 81 -11.22 4.96 -0.66
C TRP A 81 -12.69 4.74 -0.31
N ASN A 82 -13.59 4.97 -1.26
CA ASN A 82 -15.04 4.80 -1.06
C ASN A 82 -15.40 3.35 -0.74
N MET A 83 -14.78 2.38 -1.42
CA MET A 83 -14.96 0.96 -1.12
C MET A 83 -14.51 0.62 0.31
N GLY A 84 -13.37 1.20 0.75
CA GLY A 84 -12.87 1.06 2.11
C GLY A 84 -13.84 1.62 3.14
N ILE A 85 -14.36 2.84 2.94
CA ILE A 85 -15.37 3.42 3.82
C ILE A 85 -16.59 2.50 3.90
N GLN A 86 -17.15 2.09 2.76
CA GLN A 86 -18.33 1.22 2.69
C GLN A 86 -18.13 -0.09 3.47
N LEU A 87 -16.98 -0.75 3.31
CA LEU A 87 -16.65 -1.96 4.08
C LEU A 87 -16.50 -1.66 5.57
N GLY A 88 -15.84 -0.56 5.93
CA GLY A 88 -15.76 -0.10 7.31
C GLY A 88 -17.15 0.05 7.93
N GLU A 89 -18.07 0.71 7.24
CA GLU A 89 -19.43 0.93 7.75
C GLU A 89 -20.20 -0.37 7.92
N GLN A 90 -20.08 -1.28 6.95
CA GLN A 90 -20.72 -2.61 7.00
C GLN A 90 -20.26 -3.43 8.21
N PHE A 91 -19.01 -3.24 8.64
CA PHE A 91 -18.37 -4.03 9.69
C PHE A 91 -18.14 -3.25 10.99
N TYR A 92 -18.64 -2.03 11.11
CA TYR A 92 -18.40 -1.15 12.25
C TYR A 92 -18.79 -1.79 13.59
N GLU A 93 -19.94 -2.46 13.66
CA GLU A 93 -20.42 -3.12 14.89
C GLU A 93 -19.64 -4.41 15.23
N GLN A 94 -18.89 -4.96 14.27
CA GLN A 94 -18.14 -6.20 14.46
C GLN A 94 -16.75 -5.96 15.04
N PHE A 95 -16.08 -4.87 14.63
CA PHE A 95 -14.74 -4.53 15.08
C PHE A 95 -14.80 -3.45 16.16
N LYS A 96 -14.00 -3.60 17.22
CA LYS A 96 -13.85 -2.58 18.27
C LYS A 96 -13.14 -1.33 17.77
N ASP A 97 -12.25 -1.47 16.78
CA ASP A 97 -11.54 -0.34 16.18
C ASP A 97 -11.28 -0.62 14.70
N ILE A 98 -11.65 0.34 13.86
CA ILE A 98 -11.38 0.33 12.41
C ILE A 98 -10.58 1.58 12.08
N LYS A 99 -9.42 1.40 11.46
CA LYS A 99 -8.59 2.51 10.96
C LYS A 99 -8.37 2.46 9.46
N PHE A 100 -8.24 3.63 8.85
CA PHE A 100 -7.88 3.80 7.45
C PHE A 100 -6.40 4.19 7.33
N LEU A 101 -5.65 3.46 6.51
CA LEU A 101 -4.24 3.71 6.26
C LEU A 101 -4.08 4.31 4.86
N LEU A 102 -3.59 5.55 4.78
CA LEU A 102 -3.29 6.23 3.52
C LEU A 102 -1.83 6.07 3.13
N LEU A 103 -1.55 5.09 2.26
CA LEU A 103 -0.23 4.92 1.65
C LEU A 103 -0.03 5.98 0.55
N ILE A 104 1.12 6.65 0.54
CA ILE A 104 1.45 7.64 -0.50
C ILE A 104 2.75 7.28 -1.20
N ASN A 105 2.69 7.13 -2.54
CA ASN A 105 3.89 7.05 -3.36
C ASN A 105 4.43 8.46 -3.60
N ASP A 106 5.44 8.84 -2.85
CA ASP A 106 6.00 10.19 -2.88
C ASP A 106 7.29 10.31 -3.70
N TRP A 107 7.53 9.41 -4.68
CA TRP A 107 8.80 9.39 -5.42
C TRP A 107 8.74 9.03 -6.91
N GLN A 108 7.67 8.42 -7.43
CA GLN A 108 7.67 7.94 -8.82
C GLN A 108 7.49 9.06 -9.88
N TYR A 109 6.59 10.01 -9.66
CA TYR A 109 6.29 11.08 -10.63
C TYR A 109 6.72 12.48 -10.15
N VAL A 110 7.74 12.51 -9.28
CA VAL A 110 8.44 13.73 -8.88
C VAL A 110 9.60 14.00 -9.86
N PRO A 111 10.07 15.26 -10.00
CA PRO A 111 11.16 15.59 -10.92
C PRO A 111 12.43 14.81 -10.56
N SER A 112 13.20 14.33 -11.53
CA SER A 112 14.44 13.57 -11.28
C SER A 112 15.71 14.42 -11.28
N THR A 113 15.66 15.63 -11.85
CA THR A 113 16.85 16.43 -12.22
C THR A 113 16.99 17.76 -11.48
N ASN A 114 16.02 18.16 -10.64
CA ASN A 114 16.12 19.40 -9.88
C ASN A 114 16.64 19.15 -8.46
N ALA A 115 17.56 19.99 -7.99
CA ALA A 115 18.12 19.96 -6.64
C ALA A 115 17.10 20.13 -5.49
N ASN A 116 15.80 20.24 -5.80
CA ASN A 116 14.72 20.66 -4.91
C ASN A 116 13.66 19.58 -4.62
N VAL A 117 13.86 18.30 -5.02
CA VAL A 117 12.84 17.24 -4.83
C VAL A 117 12.56 16.94 -3.36
N SER A 118 13.58 17.05 -2.51
CA SER A 118 13.39 16.92 -1.07
C SER A 118 12.54 18.06 -0.52
N ASP A 119 12.78 19.28 -0.99
CA ASP A 119 12.04 20.48 -0.56
C ASP A 119 10.61 20.46 -1.08
N LEU A 120 10.39 20.06 -2.33
CA LEU A 120 9.04 19.87 -2.89
C LEU A 120 8.20 18.85 -2.09
N ARG A 121 8.81 17.75 -1.64
CA ARG A 121 8.12 16.78 -0.77
C ARG A 121 7.87 17.34 0.62
N LYS A 122 8.84 18.08 1.17
CA LYS A 122 8.68 18.75 2.46
C LYS A 122 7.53 19.76 2.41
N GLU A 123 7.49 20.62 1.39
CA GLU A 123 6.42 21.58 1.15
C GLU A 123 5.06 20.90 0.99
N PHE A 124 5.01 19.74 0.31
CA PHE A 124 3.79 18.94 0.25
C PHE A 124 3.31 18.54 1.66
N TYR A 125 4.15 17.92 2.48
CA TYR A 125 3.75 17.49 3.83
C TYR A 125 3.49 18.65 4.80
N GLU A 126 4.05 19.84 4.54
CA GLU A 126 3.73 21.06 5.30
C GLU A 126 2.38 21.67 4.90
N ARG A 127 2.00 21.55 3.61
CA ARG A 127 0.74 22.06 3.08
C ARG A 127 -0.45 21.14 3.36
N TYR A 128 -0.25 19.83 3.20
CA TYR A 128 -1.31 18.83 3.34
C TYR A 128 -1.30 18.28 4.77
N THR A 129 -1.94 19.05 5.66
CA THR A 129 -2.15 18.69 7.08
C THR A 129 -3.48 17.96 7.31
N GLU A 130 -4.19 17.63 6.25
CA GLU A 130 -5.43 16.85 6.24
C GLU A 130 -5.40 15.83 5.09
N ILE A 131 -6.33 14.88 5.11
CA ILE A 131 -6.53 13.97 3.97
C ILE A 131 -7.08 14.77 2.77
N PRO A 132 -6.94 14.28 1.52
CA PRO A 132 -7.53 14.91 0.35
C PRO A 132 -9.02 15.26 0.53
N GLU A 133 -9.48 16.36 -0.04
CA GLU A 133 -10.85 16.90 0.12
C GLU A 133 -11.92 15.90 -0.35
N ALA A 134 -11.67 15.23 -1.48
CA ALA A 134 -12.53 14.17 -2.00
C ALA A 134 -12.64 12.99 -1.01
N TYR A 135 -11.57 12.69 -0.28
CA TYR A 135 -11.59 11.63 0.73
C TYR A 135 -12.32 12.08 1.99
N MET A 136 -12.11 13.34 2.39
CA MET A 136 -12.82 13.96 3.50
C MET A 136 -14.32 13.92 3.28
N THR A 137 -14.77 14.27 2.07
CA THR A 137 -16.18 14.27 1.71
C THR A 137 -16.82 12.90 1.96
N SER A 138 -16.17 11.81 1.55
CA SER A 138 -16.67 10.45 1.80
C SER A 138 -16.61 10.06 3.28
N LEU A 139 -15.60 10.54 4.01
CA LEU A 139 -15.43 10.27 5.44
C LEU A 139 -16.52 10.97 6.26
N GLU A 140 -16.81 12.24 5.97
CA GLU A 140 -17.84 13.05 6.65
C GLU A 140 -19.27 12.60 6.34
N GLN A 141 -19.48 11.97 5.17
CA GLN A 141 -20.75 11.31 4.85
C GLN A 141 -20.99 10.06 5.71
N SER A 142 -19.91 9.46 6.25
CA SER A 142 -20.04 8.35 7.17
C SER A 142 -20.54 8.81 8.52
N LYS A 143 -21.53 8.12 9.08
CA LYS A 143 -21.96 8.32 10.47
C LYS A 143 -21.02 7.67 11.49
N TYR A 144 -20.04 6.90 11.04
CA TYR A 144 -19.21 6.04 11.88
C TYR A 144 -17.76 6.51 11.99
N PHE A 145 -17.26 7.20 10.98
CA PHE A 145 -15.85 7.53 10.86
C PHE A 145 -15.62 9.03 10.84
N ASN A 146 -14.43 9.43 11.28
CA ASN A 146 -13.98 10.81 11.31
C ASN A 146 -12.44 10.83 11.21
N HIS A 147 -11.81 11.99 11.39
CA HIS A 147 -10.35 12.13 11.32
C HIS A 147 -9.57 11.21 12.27
N GLU A 148 -10.13 10.84 13.43
CA GLU A 148 -9.50 9.92 14.38
C GLU A 148 -9.51 8.46 13.88
N SER A 149 -10.27 8.17 12.83
CA SER A 149 -10.25 6.89 12.12
C SER A 149 -9.06 6.76 11.18
N ILE A 150 -8.25 7.79 10.97
CA ILE A 150 -7.01 7.69 10.18
C ILE A 150 -5.89 7.10 11.03
N LEU A 151 -5.26 6.03 10.53
CA LEU A 151 -4.07 5.46 11.17
C LEU A 151 -2.87 6.37 10.92
N SER A 152 -2.25 6.84 11.99
CA SER A 152 -0.98 7.58 11.89
C SER A 152 0.20 6.63 11.70
N SER A 153 1.19 7.08 10.92
CA SER A 153 2.51 6.47 10.92
C SER A 153 3.41 7.16 11.95
N ARG A 154 4.53 6.54 12.31
CA ARG A 154 5.54 7.21 13.14
C ARG A 154 6.20 8.42 12.46
N LYS A 155 6.01 8.59 11.14
CA LYS A 155 6.62 9.68 10.36
C LYS A 155 5.65 10.85 10.15
N ASN A 156 4.37 10.57 9.98
CA ASN A 156 3.35 11.55 9.65
C ASN A 156 2.01 11.10 10.24
N SER A 157 1.21 12.05 10.73
CA SER A 157 -0.07 11.79 11.40
C SER A 157 -1.18 11.29 10.47
N ILE A 158 -0.99 11.39 9.16
CA ILE A 158 -2.04 11.16 8.16
C ILE A 158 -1.60 10.10 7.15
N PHE A 159 -0.36 10.23 6.67
CA PHE A 159 0.14 9.42 5.57
C PHE A 159 1.18 8.41 6.03
N PHE A 160 1.30 7.36 5.22
CA PHE A 160 2.42 6.42 5.20
C PHE A 160 3.28 6.71 3.96
N PRO A 161 4.35 7.52 4.06
CA PRO A 161 5.23 7.80 2.93
C PRO A 161 6.02 6.58 2.50
N GLU A 162 5.90 6.17 1.23
CA GLU A 162 6.68 5.05 0.70
C GLU A 162 8.17 5.29 0.78
N THR A 163 8.67 6.51 0.52
CA THR A 163 10.11 6.78 0.69
C THR A 163 10.59 6.55 2.12
N TRP A 164 9.76 6.84 3.13
CA TRP A 164 10.11 6.56 4.52
C TRP A 164 10.13 5.05 4.80
N LEU A 165 9.11 4.31 4.36
CA LEU A 165 9.04 2.86 4.48
C LEU A 165 10.23 2.19 3.77
N LYS A 166 10.58 2.69 2.59
CA LYS A 166 11.75 2.28 1.80
C LYS A 166 13.04 2.38 2.59
N TYR A 167 13.33 3.54 3.17
CA TYR A 167 14.55 3.76 3.97
C TYR A 167 14.58 2.90 5.23
N ARG A 168 13.41 2.68 5.85
CA ARG A 168 13.31 1.78 6.99
C ARG A 168 13.63 0.35 6.60
N PHE A 169 13.07 -0.12 5.49
CA PHE A 169 13.34 -1.46 5.00
C PHE A 169 14.83 -1.64 4.70
N GLN A 170 15.50 -0.66 4.09
CA GLN A 170 16.95 -0.73 3.86
C GLN A 170 17.76 -0.92 5.15
N LYS A 171 17.37 -0.23 6.22
CA LYS A 171 18.00 -0.39 7.55
C LYS A 171 17.70 -1.78 8.13
N SER A 172 16.45 -2.24 8.05
CA SER A 172 16.04 -3.57 8.51
C SER A 172 16.75 -4.68 7.72
N ALA A 173 16.79 -4.58 6.40
CA ALA A 173 17.45 -5.53 5.50
C ALA A 173 18.94 -5.65 5.81
N SER A 174 19.63 -4.54 6.08
CA SER A 174 21.04 -4.56 6.49
C SER A 174 21.26 -5.37 7.79
N LYS A 175 20.31 -5.32 8.73
CA LYS A 175 20.34 -6.13 9.95
C LYS A 175 20.02 -7.60 9.65
N LEU A 176 19.00 -7.87 8.83
CA LEU A 176 18.60 -9.23 8.45
C LEU A 176 19.67 -9.98 7.66
N VAL A 177 20.44 -9.28 6.81
CA VAL A 177 21.63 -9.85 6.14
C VAL A 177 22.67 -10.28 7.17
N LYS A 178 22.96 -9.44 8.19
CA LYS A 178 23.91 -9.79 9.26
C LYS A 178 23.42 -10.98 10.11
N GLU A 179 22.11 -11.15 10.25
CA GLU A 179 21.48 -12.28 10.93
C GLU A 179 21.38 -13.55 10.05
N GLY A 180 21.79 -13.50 8.79
CA GLY A 180 21.69 -14.63 7.86
C GLY A 180 20.26 -14.94 7.39
N LYS A 181 19.32 -13.99 7.56
CA LYS A 181 17.91 -14.14 7.14
C LYS A 181 17.63 -13.62 5.73
N LEU A 182 18.53 -12.79 5.19
CA LEU A 182 18.52 -12.33 3.80
C LEU A 182 19.90 -12.58 3.18
N GLU A 183 19.93 -12.89 1.90
CA GLU A 183 21.18 -13.09 1.17
C GLU A 183 21.59 -11.80 0.46
N LYS A 184 22.85 -11.40 0.63
CA LYS A 184 23.46 -10.31 -0.15
C LYS A 184 24.42 -10.90 -1.18
N ARG A 185 24.17 -10.62 -2.46
CA ARG A 185 25.04 -11.04 -3.58
C ARG A 185 25.65 -9.81 -4.24
N MET A 186 26.91 -9.90 -4.65
CA MET A 186 27.56 -8.87 -5.46
C MET A 186 27.30 -9.19 -6.94
N LEU A 187 26.85 -8.21 -7.72
CA LEU A 187 26.62 -8.34 -9.14
C LEU A 187 27.89 -7.94 -9.90
N ASN A 188 28.60 -8.94 -10.45
CA ASN A 188 29.82 -8.80 -11.26
C ASN A 188 31.03 -8.14 -10.53
N ASP A 189 32.22 -8.23 -11.13
CA ASP A 189 33.52 -7.68 -10.65
C ASP A 189 33.57 -6.14 -10.53
N ARG A 190 32.42 -5.45 -10.50
CA ARG A 190 32.36 -4.00 -10.28
C ARG A 190 32.05 -3.73 -8.81
N GLU A 191 33.00 -3.09 -8.14
CA GLU A 191 32.81 -2.56 -6.79
C GLU A 191 31.54 -1.68 -6.78
N ASN A 192 30.57 -2.05 -5.93
CA ASN A 192 29.34 -1.32 -5.58
C ASN A 192 28.00 -1.75 -6.22
N GLN A 193 27.93 -2.82 -7.02
CA GLN A 193 26.63 -3.39 -7.40
C GLN A 193 26.31 -4.61 -6.52
N SER A 194 25.27 -4.50 -5.71
CA SER A 194 24.82 -5.59 -4.83
C SER A 194 23.31 -5.77 -4.87
N GLU A 195 22.87 -7.01 -4.74
CA GLU A 195 21.49 -7.40 -4.54
C GLU A 195 21.30 -7.95 -3.14
N VAL A 196 20.16 -7.62 -2.53
CA VAL A 196 19.67 -8.26 -1.32
C VAL A 196 18.37 -8.97 -1.67
N SER A 197 18.33 -10.27 -1.40
CA SER A 197 17.22 -11.14 -1.76
C SER A 197 16.73 -11.95 -0.57
N PHE A 198 15.42 -12.18 -0.53
CA PHE A 198 14.82 -13.22 0.30
C PHE A 198 14.83 -14.54 -0.47
N VAL A 199 15.28 -15.61 0.17
CA VAL A 199 15.22 -16.96 -0.39
C VAL A 199 14.02 -17.65 0.25
N ASP A 200 13.04 -18.03 -0.56
CA ASP A 200 11.88 -18.73 -0.06
C ASP A 200 12.16 -20.21 0.23
N GLU A 201 11.18 -20.93 0.79
CA GLU A 201 11.32 -22.34 1.17
C GLU A 201 11.64 -23.26 -0.02
N ASP A 202 11.28 -22.84 -1.23
CA ASP A 202 11.52 -23.56 -2.47
C ASP A 202 12.89 -23.22 -3.08
N GLY A 203 13.69 -22.36 -2.42
CA GLY A 203 15.01 -21.92 -2.86
C GLY A 203 14.97 -20.82 -3.91
N ASN A 204 13.82 -20.19 -4.17
CA ASN A 204 13.71 -19.12 -5.15
C ASN A 204 14.17 -17.79 -4.57
N TYR A 205 14.96 -17.07 -5.36
CA TYR A 205 15.44 -15.74 -5.02
C TYR A 205 14.38 -14.68 -5.35
N LYS A 206 13.97 -13.92 -4.35
CA LYS A 206 13.12 -12.74 -4.49
C LYS A 206 13.94 -11.49 -4.18
N THR A 207 14.37 -10.78 -5.22
CA THR A 207 15.20 -9.56 -5.08
C THR A 207 14.39 -8.43 -4.45
N LEU A 208 14.90 -7.89 -3.34
CA LEU A 208 14.24 -6.84 -2.55
C LEU A 208 14.92 -5.49 -2.69
N ILE A 209 16.24 -5.53 -2.83
CA ILE A 209 17.09 -4.36 -3.08
C ILE A 209 18.02 -4.74 -4.23
N SER A 210 17.99 -3.97 -5.31
CA SER A 210 19.00 -4.08 -6.38
C SER A 210 19.73 -2.76 -6.53
N CYS A 211 21.07 -2.79 -6.47
CA CYS A 211 21.92 -1.60 -6.55
C CYS A 211 21.52 -0.47 -5.57
N GLY A 212 21.09 -0.84 -4.36
CA GLY A 212 20.65 0.12 -3.33
C GLY A 212 19.22 0.66 -3.51
N VAL A 213 18.51 0.26 -4.57
CA VAL A 213 17.11 0.62 -4.79
C VAL A 213 16.21 -0.50 -4.27
N THR A 214 15.41 -0.18 -3.26
CA THR A 214 14.36 -1.08 -2.76
C THR A 214 13.16 -1.03 -3.70
N GLY A 215 12.58 -2.19 -4.02
CA GLY A 215 11.30 -2.29 -4.71
C GLY A 215 10.10 -2.21 -3.75
N CYS A 216 8.88 -2.16 -4.30
CA CYS A 216 7.64 -1.98 -3.52
C CYS A 216 7.44 -3.05 -2.43
N ALA A 217 8.00 -4.26 -2.61
CA ALA A 217 7.95 -5.32 -1.60
C ALA A 217 8.49 -4.88 -0.23
N GLY A 218 9.59 -4.11 -0.19
CA GLY A 218 10.17 -3.65 1.07
C GLY A 218 9.30 -2.59 1.78
N GLU A 219 8.64 -1.74 0.99
CA GLU A 219 7.71 -0.72 1.50
C GLU A 219 6.48 -1.39 2.14
N ILE A 220 5.90 -2.37 1.45
CA ILE A 220 4.79 -3.18 1.96
C ILE A 220 5.19 -3.95 3.22
N THR A 221 6.39 -4.56 3.25
CA THR A 221 6.89 -5.26 4.44
C THR A 221 6.93 -4.34 5.66
N GLU A 222 7.50 -3.14 5.53
CA GLU A 222 7.58 -2.21 6.66
C GLU A 222 6.21 -1.62 7.01
N MET A 223 5.32 -1.40 6.06
CA MET A 223 3.96 -0.93 6.32
C MET A 223 3.21 -1.93 7.22
N ILE A 224 3.21 -3.21 6.85
CA ILE A 224 2.57 -4.28 7.63
C ILE A 224 3.21 -4.38 9.03
N ALA A 225 4.53 -4.23 9.12
CA ALA A 225 5.23 -4.24 10.40
C ALA A 225 4.84 -3.04 11.29
N GLU A 226 4.59 -1.85 10.72
CA GLU A 226 4.12 -0.69 11.49
C GLU A 226 2.65 -0.86 11.93
N VAL A 227 1.78 -1.43 11.09
CA VAL A 227 0.41 -1.82 11.45
C VAL A 227 0.40 -2.79 12.63
N HIS A 228 1.24 -3.84 12.57
CA HIS A 228 1.35 -4.83 13.65
C HIS A 228 1.87 -4.22 14.95
N LYS A 229 2.89 -3.36 14.87
CA LYS A 229 3.42 -2.63 16.04
C LYS A 229 2.43 -1.65 16.65
N ALA A 230 1.48 -1.13 15.86
CA ALA A 230 0.39 -0.29 16.35
C ALA A 230 -0.72 -1.11 17.05
N GLY A 231 -0.61 -2.44 17.09
CA GLY A 231 -1.51 -3.33 17.82
C GLY A 231 -2.51 -4.06 16.94
N TYR A 232 -2.57 -3.75 15.65
CA TYR A 232 -3.54 -4.34 14.73
C TYR A 232 -3.07 -5.69 14.18
N ARG A 233 -4.01 -6.63 14.04
CA ARG A 233 -3.75 -7.97 13.50
C ARG A 233 -4.53 -8.30 12.24
N SER A 234 -5.55 -7.53 11.88
CA SER A 234 -6.26 -7.66 10.60
C SER A 234 -5.98 -6.46 9.70
N LEU A 235 -5.55 -6.72 8.46
CA LEU A 235 -5.30 -5.70 7.45
C LEU A 235 -5.99 -6.08 6.14
N LEU A 236 -6.88 -5.23 5.64
CA LEU A 236 -7.35 -5.23 4.26
C LEU A 236 -6.51 -4.24 3.44
N LEU A 237 -6.04 -4.67 2.29
CA LEU A 237 -5.15 -3.90 1.43
C LEU A 237 -5.70 -3.88 0.00
N PHE A 238 -6.03 -2.68 -0.48
CA PHE A 238 -6.30 -2.44 -1.90
C PHE A 238 -5.01 -2.07 -2.62
N ALA A 239 -4.59 -2.88 -3.58
CA ALA A 239 -3.38 -2.62 -4.37
C ALA A 239 -3.64 -2.83 -5.86
N PRO A 240 -3.00 -2.03 -6.73
CA PRO A 240 -3.12 -2.26 -8.16
C PRO A 240 -2.60 -3.63 -8.59
N GLY A 241 -3.22 -4.22 -9.60
CA GLY A 241 -2.84 -5.55 -10.12
C GLY A 241 -1.39 -5.63 -10.59
N GLU A 242 -0.85 -4.55 -11.17
CA GLU A 242 0.58 -4.47 -11.52
C GLU A 242 1.52 -4.60 -10.31
N CYS A 243 1.02 -4.25 -9.11
CA CYS A 243 1.74 -4.34 -7.85
C CYS A 243 1.51 -5.67 -7.12
N TYR A 244 0.68 -6.60 -7.63
CA TYR A 244 0.32 -7.84 -6.93
C TYR A 244 1.54 -8.67 -6.52
N GLN A 245 2.49 -8.92 -7.42
CA GLN A 245 3.68 -9.73 -7.13
C GLN A 245 4.61 -9.06 -6.09
N PRO A 246 4.96 -7.76 -6.21
CA PRO A 246 5.65 -7.03 -5.15
C PRO A 246 4.91 -7.05 -3.80
N VAL A 247 3.60 -6.82 -3.78
CA VAL A 247 2.77 -6.81 -2.56
C VAL A 247 2.79 -8.17 -1.89
N ARG A 248 2.54 -9.25 -2.65
CA ARG A 248 2.63 -10.62 -2.16
C ARG A 248 4.01 -10.92 -1.55
N THR A 249 5.08 -10.54 -2.25
CA THR A 249 6.46 -10.74 -1.76
C THR A 249 6.67 -9.99 -0.44
N GLY A 250 6.20 -8.74 -0.36
CA GLY A 250 6.29 -7.92 0.86
C GLY A 250 5.53 -8.53 2.05
N ILE A 251 4.34 -9.09 1.81
CA ILE A 251 3.54 -9.80 2.82
C ILE A 251 4.27 -11.06 3.30
N GLU A 252 4.73 -11.91 2.37
CA GLU A 252 5.44 -13.15 2.73
C GLU A 252 6.67 -12.85 3.59
N ILE A 253 7.41 -11.80 3.26
CA ILE A 253 8.57 -11.36 4.06
C ILE A 253 8.13 -10.86 5.43
N ALA A 254 7.09 -10.03 5.50
CA ALA A 254 6.57 -9.51 6.76
C ALA A 254 6.15 -10.66 7.70
N LEU A 255 5.32 -11.57 7.21
CA LEU A 255 4.79 -12.67 8.03
C LEU A 255 5.90 -13.66 8.44
N ASN A 256 6.82 -14.00 7.53
CA ASN A 256 7.83 -15.04 7.79
C ASN A 256 9.09 -14.51 8.47
N LEU A 257 9.63 -13.36 8.06
CA LEU A 257 10.90 -12.85 8.59
C LEU A 257 10.74 -12.01 9.85
N TYR A 258 9.65 -11.25 9.95
CA TYR A 258 9.42 -10.36 11.09
C TYR A 258 8.63 -11.06 12.20
N ASN A 259 8.19 -12.31 11.95
CA ASN A 259 7.42 -13.13 12.88
C ASN A 259 6.22 -12.36 13.44
N LEU A 260 5.43 -11.77 12.55
CA LEU A 260 4.25 -10.97 12.88
C LEU A 260 3.09 -11.89 13.28
N THR A 261 3.25 -12.61 14.39
CA THR A 261 2.31 -13.63 14.85
C THR A 261 0.88 -13.10 14.98
N GLY A 262 -0.07 -13.89 14.52
CA GLY A 262 -1.50 -13.59 14.50
C GLY A 262 -1.91 -12.59 13.43
N MET A 263 -1.04 -12.17 12.51
CA MET A 263 -1.40 -11.20 11.47
C MET A 263 -2.16 -11.89 10.33
N LYS A 264 -3.34 -11.36 9.99
CA LYS A 264 -4.12 -11.66 8.79
C LYS A 264 -4.06 -10.47 7.82
N VAL A 265 -3.72 -10.75 6.56
CA VAL A 265 -3.68 -9.76 5.47
C VAL A 265 -4.56 -10.23 4.33
N ILE A 266 -5.59 -9.45 4.00
CA ILE A 266 -6.46 -9.63 2.85
C ILE A 266 -6.00 -8.64 1.78
N VAL A 267 -5.74 -9.13 0.58
CA VAL A 267 -5.34 -8.33 -0.58
C VAL A 267 -6.43 -8.41 -1.63
N ALA A 268 -6.95 -7.25 -2.01
CA ALA A 268 -7.88 -7.09 -3.10
C ALA A 268 -7.26 -6.17 -4.14
N ASP A 269 -7.34 -6.56 -5.40
CA ASP A 269 -6.92 -5.77 -6.54
C ASP A 269 -8.15 -5.20 -7.25
N PRO A 270 -8.46 -3.93 -7.08
CA PRO A 270 -9.55 -3.27 -7.79
C PRO A 270 -9.03 -2.50 -9.01
N GLY A 271 -8.01 -3.00 -9.73
CA GLY A 271 -7.38 -2.31 -10.86
C GLY A 271 -6.39 -1.23 -10.41
N GLY A 272 -6.04 -0.25 -11.26
CA GLY A 272 -5.19 0.88 -10.83
C GLY A 272 -4.04 1.25 -11.76
N SER A 273 -4.15 0.90 -13.04
CA SER A 273 -3.20 1.24 -14.10
C SER A 273 -3.86 2.16 -15.16
N GLY A 274 -4.74 3.07 -14.71
CA GLY A 274 -5.40 4.05 -15.57
C GLY A 274 -6.83 3.71 -16.00
N GLU A 275 -7.43 2.65 -15.44
CA GLU A 275 -8.83 2.33 -15.69
C GLU A 275 -9.78 3.45 -15.24
N MET A 276 -10.76 3.76 -16.08
CA MET A 276 -11.70 4.87 -15.87
C MET A 276 -13.09 4.41 -15.42
N SER A 277 -13.33 3.09 -15.36
CA SER A 277 -14.60 2.52 -14.93
C SER A 277 -14.41 1.17 -14.24
N LYS A 278 -15.44 0.72 -13.51
CA LYS A 278 -15.46 -0.60 -12.88
C LYS A 278 -15.43 -1.70 -13.95
N GLU A 279 -16.12 -1.48 -15.06
CA GLU A 279 -16.18 -2.43 -16.17
C GLU A 279 -14.78 -2.69 -16.74
N GLU A 280 -13.97 -1.64 -16.96
CA GLU A 280 -12.58 -1.76 -17.44
C GLU A 280 -11.68 -2.53 -16.46
N ILE A 281 -11.93 -2.39 -15.15
CA ILE A 281 -11.19 -3.09 -14.09
C ILE A 281 -11.50 -4.59 -14.15
N TYR A 282 -12.78 -4.95 -14.08
CA TYR A 282 -13.18 -6.34 -13.88
C TYR A 282 -13.21 -7.17 -15.17
N GLU A 283 -13.25 -6.55 -16.36
CA GLU A 283 -13.07 -7.26 -17.64
C GLU A 283 -11.75 -8.05 -17.70
N LYS A 284 -10.70 -7.55 -17.05
CA LYS A 284 -9.38 -8.19 -17.04
C LYS A 284 -9.28 -9.36 -16.07
N THR A 285 -10.30 -9.58 -15.24
CA THR A 285 -10.23 -10.33 -13.98
C THR A 285 -9.16 -9.81 -13.04
N VAL A 286 -9.45 -9.80 -11.74
CA VAL A 286 -8.55 -9.18 -10.75
C VAL A 286 -8.23 -10.13 -9.60
N ASN A 287 -7.15 -9.83 -8.89
CA ASN A 287 -6.61 -10.72 -7.87
C ASN A 287 -7.30 -10.53 -6.51
N PHE A 288 -7.70 -11.63 -5.89
CA PHE A 288 -8.03 -11.66 -4.46
C PHE A 288 -7.12 -12.67 -3.77
N SER A 289 -6.57 -12.31 -2.61
CA SER A 289 -5.73 -13.21 -1.83
C SER A 289 -5.80 -12.97 -0.34
N VAL A 290 -5.60 -14.04 0.43
CA VAL A 290 -5.61 -13.99 1.91
C VAL A 290 -4.34 -14.65 2.41
N TYR A 291 -3.68 -14.00 3.36
CA TYR A 291 -2.45 -14.45 3.99
C TYR A 291 -2.60 -14.38 5.51
N SER A 292 -2.01 -15.34 6.21
CA SER A 292 -1.99 -15.36 7.67
C SER A 292 -0.66 -15.93 8.18
N SER A 293 -0.16 -15.38 9.29
CA SER A 293 0.97 -15.92 10.07
C SER A 293 0.55 -17.04 11.02
#